data_AF-A0A800JYQ8-F1
#
_entry.id   AF-A0A800JYQ8-F1
#
_cell.length_a   1.000
_cell.length_b   1.000
_cell.length_c   1.000
_cell.angle_alpha   90.00
_cell.angle_beta   90.00
_cell.angle_gamma   90.00
#
_symmetry.space_group_name_H-M   'P 1'
#
loop_
_entity.id
_entity.type
_entity.pdbx_description
1 polymer ?
#
loop_
_entity_poly.entity_id
_entity_poly.type
_entity_poly.pdbx_seq_one_letter_code
_entity_poly.pdbx_strand_id
1 'polypeptide(L)'
;MKTEPHIESISIDVANVLRKSVESLYSHLVTRPTGRAVRLAIEEQVSSSKRTALSLIDLSDVTVMDFSCADEIVAKLLMRFLEEGRPADALFVFRGVRQSLHEPIQTVLERQKLLAVAQDGKDGCVLVGTRTEEEEHVWSVLEGRGQIDGAEVLEVFPGDRHREVLDELVLRRVAFATPGRSVYHALSALVGGAS
;
A
#
# COMPACT_ATOMS: atom_id res chain seq x y z
N MET A 1 -8.69 -19.40 20.61
CA MET A 1 -7.47 -19.36 19.77
C MET A 1 -7.66 -18.28 18.73
N LYS A 2 -6.91 -17.18 18.81
CA LYS A 2 -6.90 -16.16 17.77
C LYS A 2 -6.13 -16.75 16.58
N THR A 3 -6.82 -17.17 15.52
CA THR A 3 -6.14 -17.50 14.27
C THR A 3 -5.77 -16.16 13.66
N GLU A 4 -4.48 -15.85 13.67
CA GLU A 4 -3.94 -14.65 13.07
C GLU A 4 -4.31 -14.59 11.58
N PRO A 5 -4.50 -13.39 11.02
CA PRO A 5 -4.69 -13.24 9.58
C PRO A 5 -3.52 -13.94 8.86
N HIS A 6 -3.81 -14.65 7.77
CA HIS A 6 -2.80 -15.33 6.93
C HIS A 6 -1.96 -14.31 6.14
N ILE A 7 -1.34 -13.39 6.86
CA ILE A 7 -0.50 -12.32 6.32
C ILE A 7 0.95 -12.62 6.67
N GLU A 8 1.83 -12.34 5.72
CA GLU A 8 3.28 -12.32 5.91
C GLU A 8 3.77 -10.89 5.71
N SER A 9 4.36 -10.28 6.74
CA SER A 9 4.88 -8.92 6.66
C SER A 9 6.26 -8.92 6.02
N ILE A 10 6.45 -8.09 4.99
CA ILE A 10 7.72 -7.92 4.28
C ILE A 10 8.11 -6.44 4.39
N SER A 11 9.25 -6.14 5.00
CA SER A 11 9.79 -4.78 5.05
C SER A 11 10.85 -4.60 3.97
N ILE A 12 10.67 -3.60 3.11
CA ILE A 12 11.58 -3.31 2.00
C ILE A 12 12.10 -1.88 2.15
N ASP A 13 13.38 -1.75 2.50
CA ASP A 13 14.10 -0.49 2.49
C ASP A 13 14.56 -0.16 1.07
N VAL A 14 13.96 0.86 0.46
CA VAL A 14 14.23 1.25 -0.92
C VAL A 14 15.65 1.77 -1.10
N ALA A 15 16.24 2.44 -0.11
CA ALA A 15 17.63 2.88 -0.19
C ALA A 15 18.59 1.69 -0.20
N ASN A 16 18.31 0.65 0.58
CA ASN A 16 19.09 -0.59 0.54
C ASN A 16 18.92 -1.36 -0.78
N VAL A 17 17.72 -1.39 -1.36
CA VAL A 17 17.49 -1.96 -2.70
C VAL A 17 18.31 -1.18 -3.74
N LEU A 18 18.26 0.16 -3.69
CA LEU A 18 19.03 1.02 -4.59
C LEU A 18 20.53 0.76 -4.55
N ARG A 19 21.12 0.64 -3.36
CA ARG A 19 22.55 0.33 -3.19
C ARG A 19 22.96 -0.98 -3.86
N LYS A 20 22.05 -1.96 -3.93
CA LYS A 20 22.32 -3.26 -4.59
C LYS A 20 22.10 -3.21 -6.09
N SER A 21 21.32 -2.25 -6.59
CA SER A 21 20.89 -2.20 -7.99
C SER A 21 21.67 -1.22 -8.88
N VAL A 22 22.34 -0.19 -8.32
CA VAL A 22 23.05 0.86 -9.10
C VAL A 22 24.27 1.45 -8.36
N GLU A 23 25.28 1.90 -9.11
CA GLU A 23 26.50 2.59 -8.60
C GLU A 23 26.34 4.12 -8.43
N SER A 24 25.14 4.69 -8.63
CA SER A 24 24.90 6.15 -8.60
C SER A 24 24.50 6.68 -7.21
N LEU A 25 24.58 8.02 -7.01
CA LEU A 25 24.17 8.75 -5.79
C LEU A 25 22.87 8.18 -5.17
N TYR A 26 23.03 7.54 -4.02
CA TYR A 26 22.14 6.50 -3.47
C TYR A 26 20.78 6.97 -2.91
N SER A 27 20.43 8.25 -3.05
CA SER A 27 19.21 8.86 -2.49
C SER A 27 18.35 9.60 -3.51
N HIS A 28 18.72 9.54 -4.80
CA HIS A 28 18.02 10.20 -5.90
C HIS A 28 17.39 9.19 -6.85
N LEU A 29 16.07 9.06 -6.77
CA LEU A 29 15.25 8.27 -7.69
C LEU A 29 14.79 9.17 -8.84
N VAL A 30 15.71 9.47 -9.76
CA VAL A 30 15.47 10.47 -10.83
C VAL A 30 15.60 9.90 -12.24
N THR A 31 15.81 8.59 -12.39
CA THR A 31 15.90 7.97 -13.72
C THR A 31 15.01 6.74 -13.82
N ARG A 32 14.32 6.61 -14.95
CA ARG A 32 13.43 5.47 -15.23
C ARG A 32 14.15 4.11 -15.12
N PRO A 33 15.39 3.91 -15.61
CA PRO A 33 16.10 2.65 -15.41
C PRO A 33 16.31 2.30 -13.94
N THR A 34 16.65 3.27 -13.09
CA THR A 34 16.79 3.07 -11.65
C THR A 34 15.46 2.68 -11.01
N GLY A 35 14.38 3.40 -11.32
CA GLY A 35 13.03 3.08 -10.83
C GLY A 35 12.60 1.66 -11.22
N ARG A 36 12.84 1.27 -12.47
CA ARG A 36 12.54 -0.08 -12.96
C ARG A 36 13.32 -1.17 -12.20
N ALA A 37 14.61 -0.94 -11.93
CA ALA A 37 15.44 -1.89 -11.20
C ALA A 37 14.93 -2.10 -9.77
N VAL A 38 14.59 -1.02 -9.07
CA VAL A 38 13.99 -1.07 -7.73
C VAL A 38 12.66 -1.83 -7.75
N ARG A 39 11.77 -1.48 -8.70
CA ARG A 39 10.48 -2.16 -8.85
C ARG A 39 10.66 -3.67 -9.03
N LEU A 40 11.53 -4.11 -9.93
CA LEU A 40 11.76 -5.54 -10.17
C LEU A 40 12.32 -6.26 -8.93
N ALA A 41 13.19 -5.61 -8.16
CA ALA A 41 13.71 -6.16 -6.91
C ALA A 41 12.65 -6.24 -5.80
N ILE A 42 11.69 -5.30 -5.78
CA ILE A 42 10.52 -5.38 -4.90
C ILE A 42 9.63 -6.53 -5.34
N GLU A 43 9.29 -6.61 -6.63
CA GLU A 43 8.46 -7.68 -7.20
C GLU A 43 9.03 -9.07 -6.87
N GLU A 44 10.34 -9.28 -7.03
CA GLU A 44 11.01 -10.54 -6.71
C GLU A 44 10.87 -10.93 -5.22
N GLN A 45 11.13 -9.98 -4.31
CA GLN A 45 11.01 -10.22 -2.87
C GLN A 45 9.57 -10.58 -2.48
N VAL A 46 8.59 -9.84 -2.98
CA VAL A 46 7.17 -10.05 -2.66
C VAL A 46 6.64 -11.36 -3.23
N SER A 47 7.09 -11.73 -4.43
CA SER A 47 6.63 -12.95 -5.14
C SER A 47 7.05 -14.25 -4.45
N SER A 48 7.98 -14.20 -3.49
CA SER A 48 8.43 -15.38 -2.75
C SER A 48 7.45 -15.80 -1.64
N SER A 49 6.50 -14.93 -1.27
CA SER A 49 5.51 -15.21 -0.22
C SER A 49 4.51 -16.27 -0.66
N LYS A 50 4.20 -17.20 0.25
CA LYS A 50 3.14 -18.21 0.07
C LYS A 50 1.79 -17.77 0.67
N ARG A 51 1.78 -16.62 1.33
CA ARG A 51 0.62 -15.99 1.99
C ARG A 51 0.36 -14.63 1.37
N THR A 52 -0.71 -13.96 1.81
CA THR A 52 -0.90 -12.55 1.44
C THR A 52 0.24 -11.73 2.04
N ALA A 53 1.10 -11.16 1.19
CA ALA A 53 2.22 -10.34 1.63
C ALA A 53 1.71 -8.93 2.01
N LEU A 54 2.00 -8.46 3.22
CA LEU A 54 1.86 -7.06 3.58
C LEU A 54 3.23 -6.39 3.46
N SER A 55 3.45 -5.70 2.36
CA SER A 55 4.72 -5.12 1.97
C SER A 55 4.82 -3.65 2.40
N LEU A 56 5.68 -3.37 3.38
CA LEU A 56 6.05 -2.03 3.78
C LEU A 56 7.20 -1.53 2.91
N ILE A 57 6.92 -0.61 2.00
CA ILE A 57 7.92 0.01 1.13
C ILE A 57 8.42 1.27 1.81
N ASP A 58 9.62 1.22 2.38
CA ASP A 58 10.21 2.33 3.14
C ASP A 58 10.99 3.26 2.21
N LEU A 59 10.45 4.47 2.05
CA LEU A 59 11.00 5.59 1.29
C LEU A 59 11.64 6.65 2.20
N SER A 60 11.81 6.40 3.50
CA SER A 60 12.29 7.39 4.47
C SER A 60 13.67 7.97 4.15
N ASP A 61 14.53 7.19 3.49
CA ASP A 61 15.87 7.61 3.05
C ASP A 61 15.89 8.15 1.61
N VAL A 62 14.74 8.16 0.91
CA VAL A 62 14.61 8.76 -0.42
C VAL A 62 14.40 10.26 -0.26
N THR A 63 15.34 11.05 -0.80
CA THR A 63 15.28 12.51 -0.70
C THR A 63 14.52 13.15 -1.84
N VAL A 64 14.68 12.60 -3.05
CA VAL A 64 14.09 13.11 -4.29
C VAL A 64 13.60 11.94 -5.13
N MET A 65 12.38 12.06 -5.63
CA MET A 65 11.78 11.13 -6.59
C MET A 65 11.18 11.94 -7.75
N ASP A 66 11.51 11.58 -8.98
CA ASP A 66 10.87 12.15 -10.17
C ASP A 66 9.60 11.36 -10.54
N PHE A 67 8.78 11.92 -11.43
CA PHE A 67 7.58 11.25 -11.92
C PHE A 67 7.88 9.89 -12.57
N SER A 68 9.06 9.73 -13.20
CA SER A 68 9.42 8.46 -13.83
C SER A 68 9.67 7.36 -12.81
N CYS A 69 10.33 7.65 -11.69
CA CYS A 69 10.54 6.69 -10.62
C CYS A 69 9.27 6.44 -9.82
N ALA A 70 8.44 7.46 -9.59
CA ALA A 70 7.12 7.26 -8.99
C ALA A 70 6.24 6.33 -9.84
N ASP A 71 6.26 6.52 -11.17
CA ASP A 71 5.55 5.65 -12.14
C ASP A 71 6.04 4.19 -12.05
N GLU A 72 7.34 3.95 -11.91
CA GLU A 72 7.88 2.59 -11.73
C GLU A 72 7.58 2.01 -10.33
N ILE A 73 8.05 2.66 -9.27
CA ILE A 73 8.09 2.09 -7.92
C ILE A 73 6.71 2.06 -7.27
N VAL A 74 5.81 2.96 -7.67
CA VAL A 74 4.44 3.01 -7.11
C VAL A 74 3.43 2.52 -8.13
N ALA A 75 3.21 3.25 -9.23
CA ALA A 75 2.06 2.99 -10.10
C ALA A 75 2.15 1.62 -10.79
N LYS A 76 3.25 1.34 -11.49
CA LYS A 76 3.44 0.06 -12.20
C LYS A 76 3.57 -1.12 -11.24
N LEU A 77 4.15 -0.90 -10.05
CA LEU A 77 4.16 -1.92 -9.00
C LEU A 77 2.73 -2.30 -8.61
N LEU A 78 1.88 -1.32 -8.28
CA LEU A 78 0.49 -1.59 -7.91
C LEU A 78 -0.30 -2.24 -9.05
N MET A 79 -0.15 -1.76 -10.29
CA MET A 79 -0.80 -2.37 -11.45
C MET A 79 -0.45 -3.85 -11.56
N ARG A 80 0.84 -4.20 -11.41
CA ARG A 80 1.32 -5.59 -11.51
C ARG A 80 0.65 -6.52 -10.50
N PHE A 81 0.31 -6.02 -9.32
CA PHE A 81 -0.31 -6.80 -8.24
C PHE A 81 -1.85 -6.67 -8.19
N LEU A 82 -2.44 -5.75 -8.95
CA LEU A 82 -3.89 -5.68 -9.13
C LEU A 82 -4.41 -6.64 -10.20
N GLU A 83 -3.59 -6.92 -11.23
CA GLU A 83 -3.89 -7.86 -12.32
C GLU A 83 -4.28 -9.28 -11.82
N GLU A 84 -5.13 -9.98 -12.58
CA GLU A 84 -5.50 -11.39 -12.30
C GLU A 84 -4.27 -12.33 -12.32
N GLY A 85 -3.31 -12.06 -13.21
CA GLY A 85 -2.04 -12.78 -13.34
C GLY A 85 -0.92 -12.27 -12.44
N ARG A 86 -1.26 -11.64 -11.31
CA ARG A 86 -0.30 -11.16 -10.31
C ARG A 86 0.61 -12.29 -9.82
N PRO A 87 1.87 -12.00 -9.48
CA PRO A 87 2.83 -13.04 -9.10
C PRO A 87 2.61 -13.57 -7.67
N ALA A 88 1.99 -12.78 -6.78
CA ALA A 88 1.55 -13.18 -5.45
C ALA A 88 0.40 -12.27 -4.98
N ASP A 89 -0.35 -12.68 -3.96
CA ASP A 89 -1.26 -11.77 -3.28
C ASP A 89 -0.48 -10.81 -2.39
N ALA A 90 -0.53 -9.52 -2.69
CA ALA A 90 0.20 -8.50 -1.96
C ALA A 90 -0.66 -7.26 -1.66
N LEU A 91 -0.35 -6.62 -0.53
CA LEU A 91 -0.85 -5.35 -0.04
C LEU A 91 0.36 -4.45 0.16
N PHE A 92 0.26 -3.16 -0.16
CA PHE A 92 1.39 -2.24 -0.08
C PHE A 92 1.08 -1.05 0.82
N VAL A 93 2.03 -0.72 1.70
CA VAL A 93 2.05 0.52 2.48
C VAL A 93 3.34 1.25 2.16
N PHE A 94 3.25 2.48 1.64
CA PHE A 94 4.41 3.31 1.34
C PHE A 94 4.74 4.19 2.55
N ARG A 95 5.82 3.88 3.25
CA ARG A 95 6.25 4.62 4.44
C ARG A 95 7.29 5.67 4.10
N GLY A 96 7.31 6.76 4.85
CA GLY A 96 8.29 7.83 4.67
C GLY A 96 7.98 8.70 3.45
N VAL A 97 6.71 8.77 3.04
CA VAL A 97 6.24 9.62 1.94
C VAL A 97 6.16 11.06 2.43
N ARG A 98 7.33 11.70 2.54
CA ARG A 98 7.46 13.10 2.93
C ARG A 98 6.84 14.01 1.86
N GLN A 99 6.63 15.27 2.21
CA GLN A 99 6.09 16.29 1.31
C GLN A 99 6.76 16.34 -0.08
N SER A 100 8.08 16.14 -0.17
CA SER A 100 8.83 16.13 -1.44
C SER A 100 8.51 14.95 -2.37
N LEU A 101 7.98 13.85 -1.83
CA LEU A 101 7.61 12.65 -2.58
C LEU A 101 6.12 12.60 -2.91
N HIS A 102 5.30 13.38 -2.18
CA HIS A 102 3.85 13.34 -2.27
C HIS A 102 3.34 13.71 -3.68
N GLU A 103 3.80 14.83 -4.26
CA GLU A 103 3.31 15.29 -5.57
C GLU A 103 3.61 14.30 -6.71
N PRO A 104 4.85 13.78 -6.87
CA PRO A 104 5.13 12.75 -7.86
C PRO A 104 4.24 11.52 -7.71
N ILE A 105 4.05 11.02 -6.47
CA ILE A 105 3.27 9.83 -6.18
C ILE A 105 1.77 10.05 -6.44
N GLN A 106 1.20 11.15 -5.92
CA GLN A 106 -0.20 11.51 -6.16
C GLN A 106 -0.50 11.60 -7.66
N THR A 107 0.36 12.30 -8.41
CA THR A 107 0.17 12.53 -9.84
C THR A 107 0.17 11.24 -10.66
N VAL A 108 1.12 10.33 -10.41
CA VAL A 108 1.19 9.07 -11.18
C VAL A 108 0.04 8.12 -10.84
N LEU A 109 -0.39 8.11 -9.58
CA LEU A 109 -1.54 7.33 -9.15
C LEU A 109 -2.83 7.87 -9.78
N GLU A 110 -3.04 9.18 -9.76
CA GLU A 110 -4.21 9.82 -10.36
C GLU A 110 -4.31 9.57 -11.86
N ARG A 111 -3.18 9.69 -12.56
CA ARG A 111 -3.10 9.42 -13.99
C ARG A 111 -3.54 8.00 -14.35
N GLN A 112 -3.23 7.03 -13.49
CA GLN A 112 -3.57 5.62 -13.67
C GLN A 112 -4.88 5.23 -12.95
N LYS A 113 -5.57 6.17 -12.31
CA LYS A 113 -6.77 5.94 -11.48
C LYS A 113 -6.54 4.93 -10.34
N LEU A 114 -5.33 4.90 -9.80
CA LEU A 114 -4.91 4.01 -8.72
C LEU A 114 -5.08 4.69 -7.37
N LEU A 115 -5.12 3.87 -6.33
CA LEU A 115 -5.19 4.28 -4.93
C LEU A 115 -4.14 3.49 -4.14
N ALA A 116 -3.48 4.16 -3.21
CA ALA A 116 -2.43 3.58 -2.39
C ALA A 116 -2.57 4.04 -0.93
N VAL A 117 -2.05 3.24 -0.01
CA VAL A 117 -1.88 3.61 1.39
C VAL A 117 -0.47 4.14 1.59
N ALA A 118 -0.35 5.35 2.12
CA ALA A 118 0.93 5.96 2.46
C ALA A 118 0.98 6.34 3.94
N GLN A 119 2.19 6.50 4.47
CA GLN A 119 2.43 6.99 5.82
C GLN A 119 3.54 8.04 5.80
N ASP A 120 3.27 9.21 6.39
CA ASP A 120 4.27 10.23 6.69
C ASP A 120 4.55 10.24 8.20
N GLY A 121 5.72 9.76 8.61
CA GLY A 121 6.17 9.84 10.00
C GLY A 121 5.36 8.98 11.00
N LYS A 122 4.90 9.61 12.09
CA LYS A 122 4.25 8.95 13.25
C LYS A 122 2.72 9.01 13.23
N ASP A 123 2.16 9.87 12.40
CA ASP A 123 0.72 9.93 12.23
C ASP A 123 0.27 8.72 11.38
N GLY A 124 -1.01 8.36 11.46
CA GLY A 124 -1.56 7.16 10.83
C GLY A 124 -1.30 7.08 9.32
N CYS A 125 -1.82 6.03 8.70
CA CYS A 125 -1.77 5.98 7.24
C CYS A 125 -2.69 7.06 6.63
N VAL A 126 -2.58 7.28 5.33
CA VAL A 126 -3.47 8.13 4.50
C VAL A 126 -3.66 7.49 3.13
N LEU A 127 -4.75 7.84 2.44
CA LEU A 127 -4.95 7.50 1.04
C LEU A 127 -4.27 8.50 0.10
N VAL A 128 -3.59 7.99 -0.92
CA VAL A 128 -2.93 8.77 -1.98
C VAL A 128 -3.37 8.23 -3.34
N GLY A 129 -3.62 9.12 -4.30
CA GLY A 129 -4.18 8.79 -5.62
C GLY A 129 -5.66 9.12 -5.77
N THR A 130 -6.32 8.47 -6.74
CA THR A 130 -7.72 8.73 -7.11
C THR A 130 -8.69 8.06 -6.15
N ARG A 131 -9.49 8.88 -5.48
CA ARG A 131 -10.56 8.44 -4.57
C ARG A 131 -11.74 9.39 -4.57
N THR A 132 -12.90 8.86 -4.21
CA THR A 132 -14.11 9.63 -3.94
C THR A 132 -14.15 10.11 -2.48
N GLU A 133 -15.02 11.07 -2.17
CA GLU A 133 -15.26 11.50 -0.79
C GLU A 133 -15.83 10.36 0.07
N GLU A 134 -16.63 9.47 -0.52
CA GLU A 134 -17.17 8.29 0.15
C GLU A 134 -16.05 7.29 0.52
N GLU A 135 -15.13 7.02 -0.41
CA GLU A 135 -13.96 6.17 -0.16
C GLU A 135 -13.07 6.75 0.95
N GLU A 136 -12.80 8.05 0.92
CA GLU A 136 -12.03 8.74 1.97
C GLU A 136 -12.72 8.61 3.33
N HIS A 137 -14.04 8.79 3.38
CA HIS A 137 -14.83 8.69 4.61
C HIS A 137 -14.78 7.27 5.20
N VAL A 138 -15.12 6.26 4.40
CA VAL A 138 -15.14 4.85 4.84
C VAL A 138 -13.75 4.41 5.27
N TRP A 139 -12.72 4.77 4.49
CA TRP A 139 -11.34 4.47 4.85
C TRP A 139 -10.91 5.15 6.16
N SER A 140 -11.28 6.42 6.38
CA SER A 140 -10.95 7.14 7.62
C SER A 140 -11.59 6.51 8.86
N VAL A 141 -12.83 6.03 8.74
CA VAL A 141 -13.51 5.30 9.82
C VAL A 141 -12.82 3.97 10.10
N LEU A 142 -12.43 3.24 9.05
CA LEU A 142 -11.69 1.98 9.19
C LEU A 142 -10.30 2.21 9.82
N GLU A 143 -9.52 3.18 9.34
CA GLU A 143 -8.20 3.55 9.88
C GLU A 143 -8.29 3.95 11.35
N GLY A 144 -9.28 4.78 11.70
CA GLY A 144 -9.48 5.22 13.10
C GLY A 144 -9.83 4.09 14.06
N ARG A 145 -10.47 3.02 13.56
CA ARG A 145 -10.79 1.82 14.35
C ARG A 145 -9.72 0.72 14.28
N GLY A 146 -8.89 0.74 13.25
CA GLY A 146 -7.93 -0.30 12.89
C GLY A 146 -8.56 -1.58 12.33
N GLN A 147 -9.69 -2.02 12.88
CA GLN A 147 -10.47 -3.15 12.37
C GLN A 147 -11.97 -2.97 12.63
N ILE A 148 -12.80 -3.62 11.82
CA ILE A 148 -14.26 -3.68 11.97
C ILE A 148 -14.69 -5.14 11.80
N ASP A 149 -15.34 -5.70 12.82
CA ASP A 149 -15.92 -7.04 12.73
C ASP A 149 -17.22 -7.01 11.92
N GLY A 150 -17.54 -8.09 11.22
CA GLY A 150 -18.71 -8.19 10.34
C GLY A 150 -20.02 -8.00 11.06
N ALA A 151 -20.07 -8.38 12.34
CA ALA A 151 -21.23 -8.11 13.18
C ALA A 151 -21.42 -6.60 13.44
N GLU A 152 -20.34 -5.83 13.46
CA GLU A 152 -20.34 -4.38 13.71
C GLU A 152 -20.52 -3.56 12.42
N VAL A 153 -20.24 -4.13 11.25
CA VAL A 153 -20.29 -3.41 9.96
C VAL A 153 -21.62 -2.69 9.74
N LEU A 154 -22.75 -3.29 10.10
CA LEU A 154 -24.08 -2.65 9.96
C LEU A 154 -24.27 -1.47 10.92
N GLU A 155 -23.66 -1.52 12.10
CA GLU A 155 -23.73 -0.42 13.08
C GLU A 155 -22.81 0.73 12.70
N VAL A 156 -21.60 0.40 12.20
CA VAL A 156 -20.60 1.39 11.77
C VAL A 156 -20.99 2.02 10.44
N PHE A 157 -21.52 1.22 9.51
CA PHE A 157 -21.96 1.64 8.19
C PHE A 157 -23.41 1.22 7.94
N PRO A 158 -24.39 1.98 8.48
CA PRO A 158 -25.81 1.66 8.30
C PRO A 158 -26.28 1.73 6.85
N GLY A 159 -25.69 2.61 6.05
CA GLY A 159 -26.00 2.75 4.63
C GLY A 159 -25.33 1.68 3.77
N ASP A 160 -26.11 1.06 2.88
CA ASP A 160 -25.65 0.04 1.93
C ASP A 160 -24.44 0.51 1.12
N ARG A 161 -24.48 1.78 0.68
CA ARG A 161 -23.41 2.40 -0.09
C ARG A 161 -22.05 2.39 0.62
N HIS A 162 -22.01 2.67 1.92
CA HIS A 162 -20.74 2.65 2.67
C HIS A 162 -20.16 1.24 2.80
N ARG A 163 -21.02 0.22 2.83
CA ARG A 163 -20.57 -1.18 2.88
C ARG A 163 -20.05 -1.65 1.52
N GLU A 164 -20.70 -1.25 0.43
CA GLU A 164 -20.18 -1.46 -0.93
C GLU A 164 -18.80 -0.80 -1.10
N VAL A 165 -18.66 0.45 -0.63
CA VAL A 165 -17.37 1.17 -0.65
C VAL A 165 -16.32 0.45 0.19
N LEU A 166 -16.68 -0.13 1.33
CA LEU A 166 -15.76 -0.92 2.15
C LEU A 166 -15.24 -2.15 1.38
N ASP A 167 -16.10 -2.84 0.64
CA ASP A 167 -15.70 -3.95 -0.24
C ASP A 167 -14.85 -3.45 -1.43
N GLU A 168 -15.18 -2.29 -2.02
CA GLU A 168 -14.38 -1.64 -3.06
C GLU A 168 -12.95 -1.34 -2.56
N LEU A 169 -12.77 -0.84 -1.33
CA LEU A 169 -11.45 -0.59 -0.75
C LEU A 169 -10.60 -1.88 -0.62
N VAL A 170 -11.24 -3.02 -0.33
CA VAL A 170 -10.57 -4.34 -0.30
C VAL A 170 -10.18 -4.77 -1.72
N LEU A 171 -11.06 -4.59 -2.70
CA LEU A 171 -10.77 -4.90 -4.11
C LEU A 171 -9.64 -4.04 -4.66
N ARG A 172 -9.57 -2.76 -4.25
CA ARG A 172 -8.49 -1.82 -4.57
C ARG A 172 -7.22 -2.08 -3.75
N ARG A 173 -7.21 -3.08 -2.86
CA ARG A 173 -6.07 -3.53 -2.05
C ARG A 173 -5.53 -2.47 -1.08
N VAL A 174 -6.37 -1.54 -0.64
CA VAL A 174 -6.05 -0.52 0.37
C VAL A 174 -6.68 -0.80 1.73
N ALA A 175 -7.46 -1.88 1.82
CA ALA A 175 -7.93 -2.51 3.04
C ALA A 175 -7.81 -4.03 2.90
N PHE A 176 -7.92 -4.76 4.00
CA PHE A 176 -7.87 -6.22 3.99
C PHE A 176 -9.09 -6.83 4.67
N ALA A 177 -9.79 -7.71 3.97
CA ALA A 177 -10.78 -8.59 4.58
C ALA A 177 -10.16 -9.96 4.86
N THR A 178 -10.28 -10.44 6.09
CA THR A 178 -9.74 -11.76 6.44
C THR A 178 -10.53 -12.86 5.70
N PRO A 179 -9.89 -13.73 4.90
CA PRO A 179 -10.62 -14.78 4.19
C PRO A 179 -11.41 -15.69 5.13
N GLY A 180 -12.70 -15.89 4.82
CA GLY A 180 -13.60 -16.73 5.63
C GLY A 180 -14.01 -16.12 6.98
N ARG A 181 -13.62 -14.88 7.28
CA ARG A 181 -14.10 -14.11 8.43
C ARG A 181 -14.60 -12.77 7.93
N SER A 182 -15.75 -12.33 8.39
CA SER A 182 -16.28 -11.02 7.96
C SER A 182 -15.55 -9.85 8.63
N VAL A 183 -14.24 -9.90 8.82
CA VAL A 183 -13.45 -8.88 9.54
C VAL A 183 -12.64 -8.07 8.54
N TYR A 184 -12.80 -6.75 8.58
CA TYR A 184 -12.08 -5.78 7.77
C TYR A 184 -10.98 -5.12 8.59
N HIS A 185 -9.82 -4.90 7.99
CA HIS A 185 -8.64 -4.32 8.62
C HIS A 185 -8.13 -3.15 7.81
N ALA A 186 -7.81 -2.06 8.50
CA ALA A 186 -6.89 -1.06 7.98
C ALA A 186 -5.50 -1.68 7.85
N LEU A 187 -4.76 -1.33 6.79
CA LEU A 187 -3.42 -1.89 6.60
C LEU A 187 -2.45 -1.48 7.73
N SER A 188 -2.62 -0.27 8.28
CA SER A 188 -1.84 0.23 9.43
C SER A 188 -1.92 -0.68 10.65
N ALA A 189 -3.11 -1.18 10.97
CA ALA A 189 -3.36 -2.07 12.12
C ALA A 189 -2.67 -3.43 11.97
N LEU A 190 -2.45 -3.87 10.72
CA LEU A 190 -1.76 -5.12 10.41
C LEU A 190 -0.23 -4.95 10.49
N VAL A 191 0.29 -3.77 10.15
CA VAL A 191 1.72 -3.46 10.28
C VAL A 191 2.13 -3.38 11.77
N GLY A 192 1.28 -2.80 12.61
CA GLY A 192 1.55 -2.64 14.05
C GLY A 192 1.43 -3.91 14.90
N GLY A 193 0.80 -4.97 14.39
CA GLY A 193 0.61 -6.25 15.09
C GLY A 193 1.73 -7.27 14.87
N ALA A 194 2.69 -7.00 13.97
CA ALA A 194 3.76 -7.91 13.58
C ALA A 194 5.07 -7.67 14.37
N SER A 195 4.97 -7.46 15.69
CA SER A 195 6.12 -7.32 16.61
C SER A 195 6.30 -8.56 17.49
#